data_AF-A0A371SBD4-F1
#
_entry.id   AF-A0A371SBD4-F1
#
_cell.length_a   1.000
_cell.length_b   1.000
_cell.length_c   1.000
_cell.angle_alpha   90.00
_cell.angle_beta   90.00
_cell.angle_gamma   90.00
#
_symmetry.space_group_name_H-M   'P 1'
#
loop_
_entity.id
_entity.type
_entity.pdbx_description
1 polymer ?
#
loop_
_entity_poly.entity_id
_entity_poly.type
_entity_poly.pdbx_seq_one_letter_code
_entity_poly.pdbx_strand_id
1 'polypeptide(L)'
;MKRIDFWGRDEYDERLLEEVLRGVKTVTCTPKVWYDQLPNEEKSEIGDIIQVFTKRNEHKANLQITDFYEIRFGEVNGEVGERIAKGENSTLDEFIEDHIFSWEKPLKNDGYELNEDTIIVVEHFQVTDIFTDVTIDLHLVPMTEAEGYKINNWTDFELFRKSTDYFYSVFKERDFVAFVRFRQNDTNTYMYYKVNPDFEGQLNEKELMKKAEKFAKEALLATNIIHEWSSIYTYHK
;
A
#
# COMPACT_ATOMS: atom_id res chain seq x y z
N MET A 1 15.50 -9.78 11.25
CA MET A 1 14.06 -9.79 10.92
C MET A 1 13.95 -10.23 9.46
N LYS A 2 13.00 -11.11 9.13
CA LYS A 2 12.84 -11.65 7.78
C LYS A 2 12.41 -10.54 6.83
N ARG A 3 12.86 -10.58 5.58
CA ARG A 3 12.53 -9.57 4.57
C ARG A 3 12.12 -10.21 3.25
N ILE A 4 11.27 -9.52 2.50
CA ILE A 4 10.85 -9.91 1.16
C ILE A 4 10.74 -8.66 0.28
N ASP A 5 11.06 -8.83 -1.00
CA ASP A 5 10.59 -7.97 -2.08
C ASP A 5 9.78 -8.83 -3.07
N PHE A 6 8.82 -8.21 -3.76
CA PHE A 6 7.97 -8.93 -4.71
C PHE A 6 8.61 -8.95 -6.10
N TRP A 7 8.31 -10.00 -6.87
CA TRP A 7 8.77 -10.10 -8.25
C TRP A 7 8.29 -8.91 -9.08
N GLY A 8 9.11 -8.48 -10.03
CA GLY A 8 8.77 -7.44 -10.99
C GLY A 8 9.63 -7.58 -12.24
N ARG A 9 9.14 -7.05 -13.37
CA ARG A 9 9.79 -7.15 -14.68
C ARG A 9 11.11 -6.39 -14.76
N ASP A 10 11.27 -5.36 -13.94
CA ASP A 10 12.47 -4.54 -13.80
C ASP A 10 12.56 -3.92 -12.39
N GLU A 11 13.56 -3.05 -12.17
CA GLU A 11 13.83 -2.39 -10.89
C GLU A 11 12.77 -1.34 -10.47
N TYR A 12 11.82 -1.01 -11.34
CA TYR A 12 10.73 -0.05 -11.10
C TYR A 12 9.35 -0.71 -11.06
N ASP A 13 9.25 -2.00 -11.37
CA ASP A 13 7.99 -2.73 -11.38
C ASP A 13 7.58 -3.16 -9.97
N GLU A 14 6.77 -2.32 -9.32
CA GLU A 14 6.24 -2.52 -7.97
C GLU A 14 4.77 -2.97 -7.96
N ARG A 15 4.21 -3.40 -9.09
CA ARG A 15 2.77 -3.70 -9.21
C ARG A 15 2.29 -4.75 -8.19
N LEU A 16 3.09 -5.79 -7.95
CA LEU A 16 2.74 -6.81 -6.94
C LEU A 16 2.79 -6.25 -5.52
N LEU A 17 3.75 -5.36 -5.22
CA LEU A 17 3.78 -4.67 -3.94
C LEU A 17 2.53 -3.81 -3.75
N GLU A 18 2.09 -3.07 -4.78
CA GLU A 18 0.86 -2.27 -4.74
C GLU A 18 -0.37 -3.13 -4.43
N GLU A 19 -0.46 -4.33 -5.03
CA GLU A 19 -1.54 -5.28 -4.74
C GLU A 19 -1.54 -5.78 -3.29
N VAL A 20 -0.34 -6.01 -2.73
CA VAL A 20 -0.18 -6.37 -1.31
C VAL A 20 -0.63 -5.23 -0.41
N LEU A 21 -0.19 -4.00 -0.67
CA LEU A 21 -0.56 -2.83 0.12
C LEU A 21 -2.06 -2.54 0.07
N ARG A 22 -2.73 -2.87 -1.04
CA ARG A 22 -4.20 -2.80 -1.19
C ARG A 22 -4.94 -3.96 -0.53
N GLY A 23 -4.22 -5.00 -0.10
CA GLY A 23 -4.79 -6.21 0.51
C GLY A 23 -5.51 -7.13 -0.48
N VAL A 24 -5.27 -6.97 -1.79
CA VAL A 24 -5.85 -7.87 -2.80
C VAL A 24 -4.94 -9.07 -3.07
N LYS A 25 -3.62 -8.89 -2.97
CA LYS A 25 -2.64 -9.98 -2.97
C LYS A 25 -2.34 -10.39 -1.53
N THR A 26 -2.58 -11.65 -1.22
CA THR A 26 -2.47 -12.26 0.12
C THR A 26 -1.72 -13.59 0.11
N VAL A 27 -1.26 -14.02 -1.06
CA VAL A 27 -0.46 -15.23 -1.25
C VAL A 27 0.75 -14.90 -2.12
N THR A 28 1.87 -15.53 -1.80
CA THR A 28 3.05 -15.58 -2.65
C THR A 28 3.54 -17.02 -2.75
N CYS A 29 4.23 -17.35 -3.83
CA CYS A 29 4.90 -18.63 -3.97
C CYS A 29 6.27 -18.50 -4.61
N THR A 30 7.14 -19.47 -4.34
CA THR A 30 8.52 -19.49 -4.86
C THR A 30 8.95 -20.94 -5.11
N PRO A 31 9.68 -21.24 -6.21
CA PRO A 31 10.31 -22.54 -6.40
C PRO A 31 11.18 -22.90 -5.20
N LYS A 32 10.95 -24.09 -4.63
CA LYS A 32 11.64 -24.56 -3.44
C LYS A 32 13.16 -24.55 -3.58
N VAL A 33 13.66 -24.80 -4.79
CA VAL A 33 15.10 -24.76 -5.08
C VAL A 33 15.72 -23.39 -4.80
N TRP A 34 15.02 -22.28 -5.08
CA TRP A 34 15.47 -20.95 -4.73
C TRP A 34 15.26 -20.64 -3.25
N TYR A 35 14.11 -21.06 -2.71
CA TYR A 35 13.78 -20.89 -1.30
C TYR A 35 14.81 -21.55 -0.37
N ASP A 36 15.27 -22.76 -0.71
CA ASP A 36 16.25 -23.51 0.06
C ASP A 36 17.68 -22.94 -0.07
N GLN A 37 17.93 -22.07 -1.06
CA GLN A 37 19.22 -21.42 -1.32
C GLN A 37 19.35 -20.04 -0.66
N LEU A 38 18.29 -19.52 -0.02
CA LEU A 38 18.34 -18.23 0.66
C LEU A 38 19.43 -18.24 1.76
N PRO A 39 20.44 -17.35 1.67
CA PRO A 39 21.59 -17.39 2.56
C PRO A 39 21.22 -16.89 3.96
N ASN A 40 21.33 -17.76 4.97
CA ASN A 40 21.18 -17.44 6.40
C ASN A 40 19.84 -16.79 6.82
N GLU A 41 18.83 -16.78 5.96
CA GLU A 41 17.48 -16.36 6.32
C GLU A 41 16.72 -17.58 6.86
N GLU A 42 16.22 -17.47 8.08
CA GLU A 42 15.28 -18.46 8.62
C GLU A 42 14.08 -18.53 7.68
N LYS A 43 13.83 -19.70 7.10
CA LYS A 43 12.61 -20.01 6.34
C LYS A 43 11.39 -19.50 7.12
N SER A 44 10.44 -18.92 6.43
CA SER A 44 9.19 -18.47 7.00
C SER A 44 8.44 -19.62 7.68
N GLU A 45 7.85 -19.32 8.82
CA GLU A 45 6.97 -20.16 9.60
C GLU A 45 5.66 -19.42 9.85
N ILE A 46 4.60 -20.18 10.14
CA ILE A 46 3.31 -19.59 10.49
C ILE A 46 3.47 -18.72 11.75
N GLY A 47 3.02 -17.47 11.64
CA GLY A 47 3.11 -16.46 12.70
C GLY A 47 4.28 -15.48 12.55
N ASP A 48 5.24 -15.76 11.66
CA ASP A 48 6.36 -14.86 11.42
C ASP A 48 5.93 -13.50 10.90
N ILE A 49 6.67 -12.47 11.32
CA ILE A 49 6.57 -11.13 10.75
C ILE A 49 7.70 -10.92 9.73
N ILE A 50 7.30 -10.62 8.50
CA ILE A 50 8.19 -10.37 7.36
C ILE A 50 8.10 -8.90 6.96
N GLN A 51 9.25 -8.23 6.84
CA GLN A 51 9.32 -6.86 6.36
C GLN A 51 9.30 -6.83 4.82
N VAL A 52 8.42 -6.01 4.27
CA VAL A 52 8.29 -5.83 2.82
C VAL A 52 9.04 -4.59 2.38
N PHE A 53 9.94 -4.78 1.42
CA PHE A 53 10.72 -3.70 0.84
C PHE A 53 10.37 -3.47 -0.63
N THR A 54 10.50 -2.22 -1.08
CA THR A 54 10.58 -1.90 -2.51
C THR A 54 11.88 -2.45 -3.09
N LYS A 55 11.95 -2.60 -4.41
CA LYS A 55 13.18 -2.94 -5.15
C LYS A 55 14.28 -1.89 -4.97
N ARG A 56 13.91 -0.68 -4.53
CA ARG A 56 14.84 0.41 -4.16
C ARG A 56 15.21 0.42 -2.68
N ASN A 57 14.91 -0.66 -1.95
CA ASN A 57 15.29 -0.87 -0.56
C ASN A 57 14.62 0.11 0.44
N GLU A 58 13.35 0.46 0.19
CA GLU A 58 12.51 1.20 1.14
C GLU A 58 11.53 0.24 1.83
N HIS A 59 11.45 0.27 3.17
CA HIS A 59 10.48 -0.53 3.94
C HIS A 59 9.07 0.04 3.78
N LYS A 60 8.09 -0.78 3.39
CA LYS A 60 6.71 -0.34 3.11
C LYS A 60 5.63 -1.07 3.90
N ALA A 61 5.87 -2.30 4.34
CA ALA A 61 4.89 -3.03 5.13
C ALA A 61 5.52 -4.08 6.03
N ASN A 62 4.74 -4.54 7.00
CA ASN A 62 4.97 -5.81 7.68
C ASN A 62 3.83 -6.76 7.31
N LEU A 63 4.21 -8.01 7.03
CA LEU A 63 3.28 -9.11 6.79
C LEU A 63 3.39 -10.11 7.92
N GLN A 64 2.28 -10.76 8.26
CA GLN A 64 2.28 -11.94 9.09
C GLN A 64 1.94 -13.17 8.24
N ILE A 65 2.77 -14.21 8.29
CA ILE A 65 2.44 -15.50 7.65
C ILE A 65 1.31 -16.18 8.41
N THR A 66 0.26 -16.56 7.69
CA THR A 66 -0.94 -17.18 8.24
C THR A 66 -1.10 -18.64 7.87
N ASP A 67 -0.49 -19.08 6.77
CA ASP A 67 -0.46 -20.48 6.32
C ASP A 67 0.79 -20.73 5.47
N PHE A 68 1.28 -21.97 5.45
CA PHE A 68 2.52 -22.36 4.79
C PHE A 68 2.47 -23.83 4.35
N TYR A 69 2.72 -24.10 3.07
CA TYR A 69 2.81 -25.48 2.58
C TYR A 69 3.62 -25.59 1.28
N GLU A 70 4.03 -26.82 0.97
CA GLU A 70 4.68 -27.16 -0.30
C GLU A 70 3.70 -27.91 -1.20
N ILE A 71 3.73 -27.65 -2.50
CA ILE A 71 2.92 -28.35 -3.51
C ILE A 71 3.73 -28.50 -4.80
N ARG A 72 3.45 -29.54 -5.59
CA ARG A 72 4.00 -29.68 -6.94
C ARG A 72 3.33 -28.70 -7.89
N PHE A 73 4.09 -28.12 -8.81
CA PHE A 73 3.54 -27.18 -9.80
C PHE A 73 2.41 -27.81 -10.63
N GLY A 74 2.53 -29.09 -11.00
CA GLY A 74 1.46 -29.82 -11.71
C GLY A 74 0.22 -30.11 -10.86
N GLU A 75 0.31 -30.00 -9.53
CA GLU A 75 -0.80 -30.19 -8.60
C GLU A 75 -1.53 -28.88 -8.26
N VAL A 76 -1.09 -27.74 -8.82
CA VAL A 76 -1.79 -26.45 -8.69
C VAL A 76 -3.03 -26.45 -9.59
N ASN A 77 -4.07 -27.14 -9.13
CA ASN A 77 -5.34 -27.30 -9.82
C ASN A 77 -6.50 -27.45 -8.82
N GLY A 78 -7.73 -27.47 -9.32
CA GLY A 78 -8.93 -27.65 -8.48
C GLY A 78 -9.03 -26.61 -7.36
N GLU A 79 -9.56 -27.01 -6.20
CA GLU A 79 -9.82 -26.08 -5.09
C GLU A 79 -8.53 -25.46 -4.52
N VAL A 80 -7.43 -26.23 -4.46
CA VAL A 80 -6.15 -25.71 -3.95
C VAL A 80 -5.55 -24.69 -4.92
N GLY A 81 -5.57 -24.97 -6.23
CA GLY A 81 -5.11 -24.04 -7.25
C GLY A 81 -5.92 -22.75 -7.25
N GLU A 82 -7.25 -22.84 -7.20
CA GLU A 82 -8.14 -21.68 -7.14
C GLU A 82 -7.90 -20.84 -5.88
N ARG A 83 -7.64 -21.48 -4.74
CA ARG A 83 -7.28 -20.77 -3.49
C ARG A 83 -5.97 -19.99 -3.64
N ILE A 84 -4.95 -20.58 -4.25
CA ILE A 84 -3.65 -19.94 -4.49
C ILE A 84 -3.82 -18.76 -5.46
N ALA A 85 -4.42 -19.01 -6.62
CA ALA A 85 -4.62 -18.02 -7.67
C ALA A 85 -5.41 -16.81 -7.19
N LYS A 86 -6.52 -17.04 -6.47
CA LYS A 86 -7.29 -15.95 -5.86
C LYS A 86 -6.45 -15.12 -4.89
N GLY A 87 -5.58 -15.75 -4.10
CA GLY A 87 -4.68 -15.06 -3.19
C GLY A 87 -3.54 -14.31 -3.90
N GLU A 88 -3.15 -14.77 -5.09
CA GLU A 88 -2.20 -14.10 -5.99
C GLU A 88 -2.86 -12.98 -6.83
N ASN A 89 -4.16 -12.71 -6.62
CA ASN A 89 -4.96 -11.73 -7.36
C ASN A 89 -5.13 -12.07 -8.86
N SER A 90 -5.27 -13.35 -9.20
CA SER A 90 -5.44 -13.83 -10.58
C SER A 90 -6.50 -14.93 -10.69
N THR A 91 -6.87 -15.29 -11.93
CA THR A 91 -7.49 -16.59 -12.20
C THR A 91 -6.45 -17.71 -12.16
N LEU A 92 -6.90 -18.97 -12.10
CA LEU A 92 -6.00 -20.14 -12.10
C LEU A 92 -5.18 -20.24 -13.40
N ASP A 93 -5.79 -20.02 -14.55
CA ASP A 93 -5.08 -20.07 -15.84
C ASP A 93 -4.02 -18.96 -15.93
N GLU A 94 -4.37 -17.73 -15.55
CA GLU A 94 -3.42 -16.60 -15.48
C GLU A 94 -2.27 -16.89 -14.50
N PHE A 95 -2.57 -17.47 -13.32
CA PHE A 95 -1.55 -17.86 -12.35
C PHE A 95 -0.52 -18.80 -12.99
N ILE A 96 -0.97 -19.84 -13.69
CA ILE A 96 -0.07 -20.82 -14.30
C ILE A 96 0.75 -20.18 -15.42
N GLU A 97 0.12 -19.40 -16.30
CA GLU A 97 0.80 -18.72 -17.41
C GLU A 97 1.87 -17.73 -16.92
N ASP A 98 1.53 -16.90 -15.94
CA ASP A 98 2.44 -15.89 -15.39
C ASP A 98 3.64 -16.52 -14.68
N HIS A 99 3.44 -17.63 -13.96
CA HIS A 99 4.52 -18.33 -13.28
C HIS A 99 5.43 -19.11 -14.24
N ILE A 100 4.89 -19.71 -15.31
CA ILE A 100 5.71 -20.28 -16.38
C ILE A 100 6.58 -19.19 -17.00
N PHE A 101 5.98 -18.05 -17.36
CA PHE A 101 6.71 -16.91 -17.93
C PHE A 101 7.81 -16.40 -16.98
N SER A 102 7.50 -16.32 -15.69
CA SER A 102 8.41 -15.75 -14.68
C SER A 102 9.54 -16.69 -14.29
N TRP A 103 9.33 -18.01 -14.32
CA TRP A 103 10.27 -18.97 -13.75
C TRP A 103 11.02 -19.83 -14.76
N GLU A 104 10.45 -20.12 -15.94
CA GLU A 104 11.03 -21.10 -16.87
C GLU A 104 12.47 -20.73 -17.27
N LYS A 105 12.69 -19.51 -17.73
CA LYS A 105 14.02 -19.05 -18.18
C LYS A 105 14.99 -18.86 -17.00
N PRO A 106 14.62 -18.21 -15.88
CA PRO A 106 15.51 -18.11 -14.72
C PRO A 106 15.91 -19.46 -14.14
N LEU A 107 14.97 -20.40 -13.93
CA LEU A 107 15.29 -21.74 -13.42
C LEU A 107 16.27 -22.46 -14.35
N LYS A 108 16.07 -22.35 -15.67
CA LYS A 108 16.96 -22.92 -16.67
C LYS A 108 18.37 -22.35 -16.61
N ASN A 109 18.52 -21.05 -16.38
CA ASN A 109 19.83 -20.41 -16.22
C ASN A 109 20.55 -20.92 -14.96
N ASP A 110 19.79 -21.26 -13.92
CA ASP A 110 20.31 -21.83 -12.67
C ASP A 110 20.53 -23.35 -12.73
N GLY A 111 20.26 -23.98 -13.88
CA GLY A 111 20.46 -25.42 -14.09
C GLY A 111 19.28 -26.30 -13.69
N TYR A 112 18.11 -25.72 -13.46
CA TYR A 112 16.86 -26.41 -13.16
C TYR A 112 15.88 -26.36 -14.34
N GLU A 113 14.94 -27.30 -14.39
CA GLU A 113 13.86 -27.29 -15.39
C GLU A 113 12.52 -27.08 -14.66
N LEU A 114 11.71 -26.13 -15.14
CA LEU A 114 10.33 -26.00 -14.68
C LEU A 114 9.50 -27.14 -15.29
N ASN A 115 8.92 -27.97 -14.44
CA ASN A 115 8.06 -29.08 -14.84
C ASN A 115 7.01 -29.38 -13.76
N GLU A 116 6.13 -30.34 -14.02
CA GLU A 116 5.04 -30.71 -13.10
C GLU A 116 5.54 -31.14 -11.71
N ASP A 117 6.75 -31.71 -11.61
CA ASP A 117 7.36 -32.15 -10.34
C ASP A 117 8.11 -31.03 -9.60
N THR A 118 8.20 -29.82 -10.18
CA THR A 118 8.81 -28.67 -9.50
C THR A 118 8.03 -28.35 -8.23
N ILE A 119 8.69 -28.44 -7.08
CA ILE A 119 8.07 -28.09 -5.79
C ILE A 119 8.09 -26.57 -5.64
N ILE A 120 6.94 -26.00 -5.33
CA ILE A 120 6.79 -24.60 -4.93
C ILE A 120 6.43 -24.53 -3.45
N VAL A 121 6.97 -23.52 -2.79
CA VAL A 121 6.61 -23.12 -1.42
C VAL A 121 5.53 -22.05 -1.56
N VAL A 122 4.41 -22.22 -0.87
CA VAL A 122 3.26 -21.31 -0.88
C VAL A 122 3.09 -20.71 0.50
N GLU A 123 3.04 -19.37 0.55
CA GLU A 123 2.97 -18.58 1.78
C GLU A 123 1.71 -17.71 1.73
N HIS A 124 0.77 -17.96 2.63
CA HIS A 124 -0.39 -17.09 2.84
C HIS A 124 -0.03 -16.08 3.90
N PHE A 125 -0.44 -14.83 3.72
CA PHE A 125 -0.11 -13.76 4.65
C PHE A 125 -1.25 -12.75 4.79
N GLN A 126 -1.12 -11.95 5.84
CA GLN A 126 -1.93 -10.74 6.03
C GLN A 126 -1.01 -9.55 6.29
N VAL A 127 -1.41 -8.37 5.80
CA VAL A 127 -0.71 -7.11 6.12
C VAL A 127 -1.04 -6.72 7.55
N THR A 128 -0.02 -6.50 8.38
CA THR A 128 -0.19 -6.04 9.77
C THR A 128 0.06 -4.56 9.92
N ASP A 129 1.02 -4.01 9.18
CA ASP A 129 1.42 -2.61 9.24
C ASP A 129 1.76 -2.12 7.83
N ILE A 130 1.39 -0.88 7.51
CA ILE A 130 1.82 -0.16 6.30
C ILE A 130 2.60 1.09 6.72
N PHE A 131 3.76 1.28 6.08
CA PHE A 131 4.68 2.38 6.24
C PHE A 131 4.66 3.22 4.96
N THR A 132 4.06 4.41 5.03
CA THR A 132 3.91 5.30 3.87
C THR A 132 4.29 6.71 4.25
N ASP A 133 4.93 7.40 3.30
CA ASP A 133 5.17 8.83 3.40
C ASP A 133 3.88 9.57 3.08
N VAL A 134 3.52 10.51 3.95
CA VAL A 134 2.35 11.36 3.75
C VAL A 134 2.83 12.72 3.27
N THR A 135 2.63 12.99 1.99
CA THR A 135 2.93 14.31 1.42
C THR A 135 1.78 15.26 1.74
N ILE A 136 2.07 16.36 2.42
CA ILE A 136 1.08 17.42 2.67
C ILE A 136 1.32 18.53 1.66
N ASP A 137 0.41 18.66 0.70
CA ASP A 137 0.42 19.72 -0.31
C ASP A 137 -0.63 20.78 0.04
N LEU A 138 -0.17 21.91 0.59
CA LEU A 138 -1.05 23.04 0.85
C LEU A 138 -1.30 23.83 -0.43
N HIS A 139 -2.57 24.00 -0.80
CA HIS A 139 -2.98 24.89 -1.88
C HIS A 139 -3.83 26.02 -1.32
N LEU A 140 -3.22 27.18 -1.15
CA LEU A 140 -3.94 28.40 -0.74
C LEU A 140 -4.73 28.95 -1.93
N VAL A 141 -5.83 28.29 -2.28
CA VAL A 141 -6.75 28.78 -3.31
C VAL A 141 -7.94 29.48 -2.67
N PRO A 142 -8.34 30.67 -3.18
CA PRO A 142 -9.56 31.32 -2.74
C PRO A 142 -10.76 30.38 -2.90
N MET A 143 -11.60 30.33 -1.88
CA MET A 143 -12.86 29.59 -1.96
C MET A 143 -13.83 30.32 -2.88
N THR A 144 -14.59 29.55 -3.66
CA THR A 144 -15.71 30.09 -4.44
C THR A 144 -16.84 30.51 -3.52
N GLU A 145 -17.69 31.42 -3.98
CA GLU A 145 -18.86 31.90 -3.21
C GLU A 145 -19.80 30.74 -2.79
N ALA A 146 -19.94 29.72 -3.63
CA ALA A 146 -20.71 28.51 -3.30
C ALA A 146 -20.06 27.65 -2.20
N GLU A 147 -18.73 27.59 -2.14
CA GLU A 147 -17.99 26.91 -1.08
C GLU A 147 -18.05 27.71 0.24
N GLY A 148 -17.96 29.04 0.17
CA GLY A 148 -18.14 29.93 1.32
C GLY A 148 -19.55 29.87 1.91
N TYR A 149 -20.59 29.89 1.06
CA TYR A 149 -21.98 29.72 1.49
C TYR A 149 -22.20 28.37 2.17
N LYS A 150 -21.60 27.29 1.63
CA LYS A 150 -21.63 25.97 2.25
C LYS A 150 -21.05 26.04 3.67
N ILE A 151 -19.81 26.46 3.83
CA ILE A 151 -19.16 26.58 5.15
C ILE A 151 -20.01 27.36 6.17
N ASN A 152 -20.62 28.45 5.73
CA ASN A 152 -21.42 29.33 6.60
C ASN A 152 -22.77 28.72 7.02
N ASN A 153 -23.25 27.66 6.35
CA ASN A 153 -24.59 27.11 6.54
C ASN A 153 -24.61 25.59 6.84
N TRP A 154 -23.50 24.98 7.25
CA TRP A 154 -23.43 23.52 7.43
C TRP A 154 -24.19 22.98 8.65
N THR A 155 -25.08 22.03 8.37
CA THR A 155 -25.50 20.92 9.24
C THR A 155 -24.49 19.77 9.10
N ASP A 156 -24.23 19.03 10.18
CA ASP A 156 -23.20 18.00 10.28
C ASP A 156 -23.10 17.04 9.08
N PHE A 157 -21.86 16.73 8.69
CA PHE A 157 -21.44 15.57 7.89
C PHE A 157 -22.29 15.23 6.64
N GLU A 158 -21.82 15.63 5.45
CA GLU A 158 -22.10 14.87 4.22
C GLU A 158 -20.83 14.10 3.82
N LEU A 159 -20.78 12.82 4.19
CA LEU A 159 -19.91 11.84 3.54
C LEU A 159 -20.27 11.82 2.05
N PHE A 160 -19.49 12.51 1.23
CA PHE A 160 -19.59 12.34 -0.22
C PHE A 160 -19.24 10.87 -0.52
N ARG A 161 -20.25 10.16 -1.01
CA ARG A 161 -20.31 8.73 -1.42
C ARG A 161 -18.97 7.99 -1.52
N LYS A 162 -18.99 6.71 -1.10
CA LYS A 162 -18.04 5.63 -1.48
C LYS A 162 -17.45 5.88 -2.87
N SER A 163 -16.28 6.51 -2.89
CA SER A 163 -15.34 6.42 -3.99
C SER A 163 -14.21 5.60 -3.42
N THR A 164 -13.79 4.61 -4.18
CA THR A 164 -12.78 3.60 -3.83
C THR A 164 -11.42 4.17 -3.42
N ASP A 165 -11.21 5.49 -3.50
CA ASP A 165 -9.88 6.12 -3.43
C ASP A 165 -9.80 7.45 -2.63
N TYR A 166 -10.85 7.88 -1.91
CA TYR A 166 -10.84 9.18 -1.20
C TYR A 166 -11.57 9.16 0.14
N PHE A 167 -10.97 9.83 1.13
CA PHE A 167 -11.68 10.33 2.31
C PHE A 167 -11.56 11.86 2.36
N TYR A 168 -12.65 12.53 2.77
CA TYR A 168 -12.66 13.97 3.02
C TYR A 168 -12.74 14.21 4.52
N SER A 169 -11.90 15.10 5.04
CA SER A 169 -12.03 15.59 6.40
C SER A 169 -12.03 17.11 6.39
N VAL A 170 -12.78 17.74 7.30
CA VAL A 170 -12.81 19.20 7.41
C VAL A 170 -12.22 19.56 8.77
N PHE A 171 -11.09 20.26 8.76
CA PHE A 171 -10.48 20.79 9.97
C PHE A 171 -11.00 22.22 10.17
N LYS A 172 -11.72 22.43 11.28
CA LYS A 172 -12.21 23.75 11.69
C LYS A 172 -11.56 24.16 13.00
N GLU A 173 -10.73 25.18 12.94
CA GLU A 173 -10.33 25.95 14.13
C GLU A 173 -10.92 27.36 13.97
N ARG A 174 -11.14 28.09 15.08
CA ARG A 174 -11.89 29.36 15.07
C ARG A 174 -11.40 30.40 14.05
N ASP A 175 -10.16 30.29 13.59
CA ASP A 175 -9.49 31.20 12.66
C ASP A 175 -9.16 30.55 11.31
N PHE A 176 -9.66 29.35 11.02
CA PHE A 176 -9.27 28.56 9.85
C PHE A 176 -10.32 27.51 9.46
N VAL A 177 -10.75 27.52 8.20
CA VAL A 177 -11.51 26.41 7.62
C VAL A 177 -10.67 25.80 6.51
N ALA A 178 -10.20 24.57 6.72
CA ALA A 178 -9.68 23.75 5.63
C ALA A 178 -10.56 22.59 5.26
N PHE A 179 -10.84 22.51 3.97
CA PHE A 179 -11.14 21.24 3.33
C PHE A 179 -9.85 20.45 3.24
N VAL A 180 -9.77 19.33 3.95
CA VAL A 180 -8.71 18.34 3.82
C VAL A 180 -9.19 17.28 2.85
N ARG A 181 -8.68 17.28 1.63
CA ARG A 181 -8.89 16.17 0.70
C ARG A 181 -7.72 15.22 0.84
N PHE A 182 -8.00 13.99 1.25
CA PHE A 182 -7.03 12.91 1.16
C PHE A 182 -7.14 12.32 -0.24
N ARG A 183 -6.01 12.23 -0.94
CA ARG A 183 -5.89 11.45 -2.14
C ARG A 183 -4.82 10.42 -1.87
N GLN A 184 -5.20 9.16 -1.83
CA GLN A 184 -4.23 8.08 -1.86
C GLN A 184 -3.98 7.76 -3.34
N ASN A 185 -2.72 7.69 -3.74
CA ASN A 185 -2.33 6.95 -4.94
C ASN A 185 -1.41 5.81 -4.53
N ASP A 186 -0.91 5.11 -5.52
CA ASP A 186 -0.16 3.85 -5.36
C ASP A 186 1.12 4.00 -4.52
N THR A 187 1.64 5.22 -4.37
CA THR A 187 2.93 5.48 -3.71
C THR A 187 2.87 6.51 -2.59
N ASN A 188 1.81 7.32 -2.51
CA ASN A 188 1.74 8.48 -1.63
C ASN A 188 0.32 8.76 -1.15
N THR A 189 0.23 9.27 0.07
CA THR A 189 -0.98 9.94 0.55
C THR A 189 -0.78 11.44 0.42
N TYR A 190 -1.65 12.11 -0.36
CA TYR A 190 -1.67 13.56 -0.50
C TYR A 190 -2.77 14.16 0.35
N MET A 191 -2.46 15.27 1.01
CA MET A 191 -3.44 16.06 1.75
C MET A 191 -3.53 17.45 1.17
N TYR A 192 -4.67 17.79 0.58
CA TYR A 192 -4.94 19.12 0.06
C TYR A 192 -5.69 19.93 1.10
N TYR A 193 -5.19 21.11 1.43
CA TYR A 193 -5.87 22.07 2.29
C TYR A 193 -6.28 23.28 1.47
N LYS A 194 -7.57 23.65 1.47
CA LYS A 194 -8.04 24.96 1.00
C LYS A 194 -8.19 25.92 2.16
N VAL A 195 -8.01 27.22 1.95
CA VAL A 195 -8.02 28.21 3.03
C VAL A 195 -9.00 29.33 2.70
N ASN A 196 -9.68 29.87 3.71
CA ASN A 196 -10.56 31.00 3.48
C ASN A 196 -9.72 32.22 3.06
N PRO A 197 -9.97 32.83 1.88
CA PRO A 197 -9.23 34.00 1.41
C PRO A 197 -9.26 35.18 2.38
N ASP A 198 -10.27 35.28 3.26
CA ASP A 198 -10.32 36.30 4.33
C ASP A 198 -9.14 36.22 5.31
N PHE A 199 -8.41 35.10 5.33
CA PHE A 199 -7.25 34.84 6.18
C PHE A 199 -5.92 34.85 5.40
N GLU A 200 -5.94 35.17 4.11
CA GLU A 200 -4.72 35.28 3.29
C GLU A 200 -3.80 36.38 3.86
N GLY A 201 -2.53 36.04 4.11
CA GLY A 201 -1.54 36.94 4.73
C GLY A 201 -1.69 37.14 6.25
N GLN A 202 -2.74 36.60 6.87
CA GLN A 202 -2.92 36.62 8.34
C GLN A 202 -2.45 35.32 9.00
N LEU A 203 -2.22 34.28 8.20
CA LEU A 203 -1.84 32.95 8.67
C LEU A 203 -0.33 32.80 8.75
N ASN A 204 0.15 32.29 9.89
CA ASN A 204 1.51 31.81 10.02
C ASN A 204 1.61 30.41 9.38
N GLU A 205 2.18 30.35 8.17
CA GLU A 205 2.31 29.12 7.37
C GLU A 205 2.95 27.97 8.16
N LYS A 206 3.99 28.25 8.96
CA LYS A 206 4.69 27.22 9.76
C LYS A 206 3.82 26.66 10.89
N GLU A 207 2.99 27.51 11.48
CA GLU A 207 2.03 27.09 12.51
C GLU A 207 0.88 26.28 11.89
N LEU A 208 0.40 26.72 10.74
CA LEU A 208 -0.62 26.02 9.96
C LEU A 208 -0.15 24.60 9.59
N MET A 209 1.08 24.46 9.10
CA MET A 209 1.67 23.15 8.78
C MET A 209 1.74 22.22 9.99
N LYS A 210 2.16 22.72 11.15
CA LYS A 210 2.21 21.91 12.38
C LYS A 210 0.83 21.43 12.83
N LYS A 211 -0.19 22.29 12.68
CA LYS A 211 -1.57 21.94 13.03
C LYS A 211 -2.16 20.94 12.04
N ALA A 212 -1.93 21.16 10.75
CA ALA A 212 -2.28 20.25 9.66
C ALA A 212 -1.69 18.85 9.88
N GLU A 213 -0.39 18.76 10.17
CA GLU A 213 0.32 17.51 10.45
C GLU A 213 -0.21 16.82 11.71
N LYS A 214 -0.44 17.56 12.79
CA LYS A 214 -1.03 16.98 14.02
C LYS A 214 -2.40 16.37 13.73
N PHE A 215 -3.26 17.10 13.02
CA PHE A 215 -4.59 16.62 12.65
C PHE A 215 -4.53 15.39 11.73
N ALA A 216 -3.65 15.43 10.74
CA ALA A 216 -3.44 14.32 9.82
C ALA A 216 -3.02 13.06 10.55
N LYS A 217 -2.05 13.19 11.47
CA LYS A 217 -1.59 12.11 12.33
C LYS A 217 -2.72 11.56 13.19
N GLU A 218 -3.48 12.41 13.87
CA GLU A 218 -4.61 11.97 14.72
C GLU A 218 -5.72 11.29 13.90
N ALA A 219 -6.07 11.83 12.73
CA ALA A 219 -7.12 11.30 11.87
C ALA A 219 -6.72 10.00 11.14
N LEU A 220 -5.47 9.89 10.67
CA LEU A 220 -4.96 8.71 9.96
C LEU A 220 -4.51 7.60 10.91
N LEU A 221 -3.99 7.91 12.11
CA LEU A 221 -3.78 6.87 13.13
C LEU A 221 -5.11 6.28 13.61
N ALA A 222 -6.19 7.08 13.64
CA ALA A 222 -7.52 6.61 14.02
C ALA A 222 -8.14 5.63 13.00
N THR A 223 -7.59 5.50 11.79
CA THR A 223 -8.06 4.51 10.82
C THR A 223 -7.40 3.13 11.00
N ASN A 224 -6.40 2.98 11.87
CA ASN A 224 -5.55 1.78 12.02
C ASN A 224 -4.81 1.34 10.73
N ILE A 225 -4.64 2.25 9.76
CA ILE A 225 -4.05 1.90 8.44
C ILE A 225 -2.56 2.29 8.34
N ILE A 226 -2.07 3.25 9.13
CA ILE A 226 -0.71 3.81 9.02
C ILE A 226 -0.01 3.75 10.38
N HIS A 227 1.20 3.16 10.44
CA HIS A 227 1.91 2.90 11.69
C HIS A 227 3.16 3.79 11.91
N GLU A 228 3.80 4.27 10.84
CA GLU A 228 4.85 5.30 10.91
C GLU A 228 4.61 6.42 9.90
N TRP A 229 5.05 7.63 10.27
CA TRP A 229 4.73 8.88 9.58
C TRP A 229 6.01 9.62 9.19
N SER A 230 6.12 9.96 7.91
CA SER A 230 7.11 10.90 7.39
C SER A 230 6.40 11.88 6.45
N SER A 231 6.75 13.18 6.53
CA SER A 231 6.06 14.24 5.80
C SER A 231 6.98 15.00 4.85
N ILE A 232 6.55 15.10 3.59
CA ILE A 232 7.19 15.93 2.57
C ILE A 232 6.29 17.14 2.33
N TYR A 233 6.89 18.32 2.27
CA TYR A 233 6.17 19.59 2.22
C TYR A 233 6.40 20.31 0.88
N THR A 234 5.32 20.57 0.15
CA THR A 234 5.35 21.46 -1.01
C THR A 234 4.35 22.59 -0.83
N TYR A 235 4.82 23.82 -1.00
CA TYR A 235 3.99 25.02 -0.89
C TYR A 235 3.84 25.65 -2.27
N HIS A 236 2.59 25.81 -2.71
CA HIS A 236 2.25 26.48 -3.95
C HIS A 236 1.50 27.78 -3.64
N LYS A 237 2.09 28.91 -4.04
CA LYS A 237 1.42 30.21 -4.13
C LYS A 237 0.69 30.33 -5.46
#